data_AF-A0AAV7Z7G4-F1
#
_entry.id   AF-A0AAV7Z7G4-F1
#
_cell.length_a   1.000
_cell.length_b   1.000
_cell.length_c   1.000
_cell.angle_alpha   90.00
_cell.angle_beta   90.00
_cell.angle_gamma   90.00
#
_symmetry.space_group_name_H-M   'P 1'
#
loop_
_entity.id
_entity.type
_entity.pdbx_description
1 polymer ?
#
loop_
_entity_poly.entity_id
_entity_poly.type
_entity_poly.pdbx_seq_one_letter_code
_entity_poly.pdbx_strand_id
1 'polypeptide(L)'
;MESELFGGIFPEPKNFYKEYEETTVVHKRTNSDEIILNLVSHHSLWAHHLWNASLTMSSLLEGELQDKFKGVTNESILELGAGGGLPSIIASLLGCTVISTDYPDEVLIENLEKNVKKNVKEPQLSNIKVHGYKWGEDVLPLLRLLKEMKQKRKKKENENKKEIDEKEKEKEKEKEKEKEKEKENENENENEKEQEQEQEQEQEQEIEKEKEEDLLNNKNKFDLILMSDLLFNHVCHEDLVKTCLKALRLDGKGKVLVTVTHHRPWLKEKDLKFFEIAKKSGFLVDKIGTEFRGIMFPKDLGDEQERSIVNIYEMTLEEHLDVVNQEGIKQGQIVPRSVAHLKGIWHSVLHIWIYDYTKNQVLLQKRSVKKKVYPGLYDLSCGGHISSGDDILVSCKRELYEELGLLIKKSQLIPIFQMPMITKYENGLIDREIKIVYLLNWEQIKNKTIKFIDGEVEEMKWFKLEDLKQKFKESDPKFTPADPEYLEKLLNSIENFEKFLEK
;
A
#
# COMPACT_ATOMS: atom_id res chain seq x y z
N MET A 1 -11.34 18.49 -51.34
CA MET A 1 -12.58 17.90 -51.89
C MET A 1 -13.00 16.76 -50.97
N GLU A 2 -13.37 17.08 -49.72
CA GLU A 2 -13.72 16.06 -48.71
C GLU A 2 -14.55 16.66 -47.55
N SER A 3 -15.32 17.70 -47.85
CA SER A 3 -16.05 18.52 -46.86
C SER A 3 -17.57 18.59 -47.13
N GLU A 4 -18.10 17.70 -47.97
CA GLU A 4 -19.48 17.78 -48.50
C GLU A 4 -20.26 16.45 -48.38
N LEU A 5 -19.80 15.47 -47.59
CA LEU A 5 -20.46 14.15 -47.48
C LEU A 5 -21.35 13.92 -46.24
N PHE A 6 -21.32 14.81 -45.23
CA PHE A 6 -22.15 14.67 -44.01
C PHE A 6 -22.87 15.98 -43.61
N GLY A 7 -23.43 16.67 -44.60
CA GLY A 7 -24.22 17.88 -44.37
C GLY A 7 -25.64 17.61 -43.85
N GLY A 8 -25.86 17.84 -42.54
CA GLY A 8 -27.13 18.38 -42.02
C GLY A 8 -28.39 17.51 -42.08
N ILE A 9 -28.45 16.41 -41.31
CA ILE A 9 -29.72 15.75 -40.96
C ILE A 9 -30.36 16.37 -39.70
N PHE A 10 -29.55 16.87 -38.77
CA PHE A 10 -30.00 17.72 -37.66
C PHE A 10 -29.05 18.92 -37.50
N PRO A 11 -29.45 20.14 -37.92
CA PRO A 11 -28.76 21.35 -37.46
C PRO A 11 -29.10 21.56 -35.99
N GLU A 12 -28.10 21.52 -35.10
CA GLU A 12 -28.31 21.78 -33.69
C GLU A 12 -28.88 23.20 -33.49
N PRO A 13 -29.97 23.37 -32.71
CA PRO A 13 -30.56 24.68 -32.51
C PRO A 13 -29.57 25.60 -31.77
N LYS A 14 -29.61 26.90 -32.07
CA LYS A 14 -28.92 27.87 -31.21
C LYS A 14 -29.45 27.74 -29.78
N ASN A 15 -28.54 27.59 -28.83
CA ASN A 15 -28.78 27.24 -27.43
C ASN A 15 -29.07 25.73 -27.15
N PHE A 16 -28.67 24.80 -28.04
CA PHE A 16 -28.69 23.36 -27.74
C PHE A 16 -27.82 23.01 -26.53
N TYR A 17 -26.57 23.48 -26.57
CA TYR A 17 -25.81 23.74 -25.35
C TYR A 17 -26.35 25.04 -24.74
N LYS A 18 -26.99 24.92 -23.58
CA LYS A 18 -27.08 26.04 -22.65
C LYS A 18 -25.67 26.31 -22.11
N GLU A 19 -25.33 27.58 -21.95
CA GLU A 19 -24.31 27.97 -20.98
C GLU A 19 -24.90 27.69 -19.59
N TYR A 20 -24.32 26.71 -18.89
CA TYR A 20 -24.59 26.47 -17.48
C TYR A 20 -23.47 27.12 -16.66
N GLU A 21 -23.81 27.74 -15.54
CA GLU A 21 -22.84 28.38 -14.65
C GLU A 21 -22.03 27.31 -13.89
N GLU A 22 -20.74 27.57 -13.61
CA GLU A 22 -19.92 26.69 -12.78
C GLU A 22 -20.58 26.50 -11.40
N THR A 23 -20.99 25.27 -11.09
CA THR A 23 -21.75 25.01 -9.87
C THR A 23 -20.78 24.79 -8.72
N THR A 24 -20.75 25.72 -7.76
CA THR A 24 -19.95 25.58 -6.54
C THR A 24 -20.71 24.77 -5.49
N VAL A 25 -20.08 23.73 -4.95
CA VAL A 25 -20.62 22.88 -3.87
C VAL A 25 -19.71 22.97 -2.65
N VAL A 26 -20.30 23.15 -1.46
CA VAL A 26 -19.59 23.12 -0.18
C VAL A 26 -19.86 21.78 0.50
N HIS A 27 -18.80 21.05 0.83
CA HIS A 27 -18.84 19.85 1.66
C HIS A 27 -18.20 20.16 3.02
N LYS A 28 -18.91 19.89 4.11
CA LYS A 28 -18.39 20.05 5.47
C LYS A 28 -17.87 18.72 6.02
N ARG A 29 -16.60 18.71 6.41
CA ARG A 29 -15.87 17.56 6.96
C ARG A 29 -16.26 17.24 8.39
N THR A 30 -15.89 16.04 8.88
CA THR A 30 -16.12 15.62 10.27
C THR A 30 -15.53 16.59 11.29
N ASN A 31 -14.36 17.18 11.00
CA ASN A 31 -13.69 18.15 11.87
C ASN A 31 -14.24 19.59 11.76
N SER A 32 -15.33 19.79 11.02
CA SER A 32 -15.97 21.07 10.70
C SER A 32 -15.22 22.04 9.77
N ASP A 33 -14.13 21.63 9.13
CA ASP A 33 -13.58 22.36 7.97
C ASP A 33 -14.55 22.26 6.77
N GLU A 34 -14.51 23.25 5.88
CA GLU A 34 -15.28 23.26 4.64
C GLU A 34 -14.37 23.07 3.41
N ILE A 35 -14.72 22.10 2.56
CA ILE A 35 -14.15 21.92 1.22
C ILE A 35 -15.11 22.54 0.20
N ILE A 36 -14.60 23.45 -0.62
CA ILE A 36 -15.38 24.19 -1.61
C ILE A 36 -14.96 23.73 -3.02
N LEU A 37 -15.80 22.94 -3.67
CA LEU A 37 -15.56 22.36 -5.00
C LEU A 37 -16.23 23.20 -6.09
N ASN A 38 -15.52 23.47 -7.18
CA ASN A 38 -16.12 23.85 -8.46
C ASN A 38 -16.46 22.55 -9.22
N LEU A 39 -17.66 22.49 -9.80
CA LEU A 39 -18.06 21.46 -10.75
C LEU A 39 -18.13 22.06 -12.15
N VAL A 40 -17.62 21.33 -13.15
CA VAL A 40 -17.70 21.74 -14.55
C VAL A 40 -19.15 21.92 -14.97
N SER A 41 -19.43 22.90 -15.82
CA SER A 41 -20.79 23.35 -16.17
C SER A 41 -21.67 22.24 -16.73
N HIS A 42 -21.21 21.58 -17.80
CA HIS A 42 -21.72 20.29 -18.28
C HIS A 42 -20.58 19.49 -18.89
N HIS A 43 -20.59 18.17 -18.69
CA HIS A 43 -19.63 17.28 -19.32
C HIS A 43 -20.24 15.90 -19.60
N SER A 44 -19.89 15.30 -20.73
CA SER A 44 -20.36 13.96 -21.16
C SER A 44 -19.92 12.83 -20.24
N LEU A 45 -18.82 13.05 -19.50
CA LEU A 45 -18.30 12.15 -18.46
C LEU A 45 -18.82 12.49 -17.05
N TRP A 46 -19.94 13.20 -16.93
CA TRP A 46 -20.73 13.33 -15.69
C TRP A 46 -20.05 14.04 -14.48
N ALA A 47 -18.88 14.65 -14.68
CA ALA A 47 -18.15 15.45 -13.68
C ALA A 47 -18.84 16.76 -13.22
N HIS A 48 -20.04 17.04 -13.71
CA HIS A 48 -20.87 18.20 -13.35
C HIS A 48 -21.71 17.98 -12.07
N HIS A 49 -21.45 16.88 -11.34
CA HIS A 49 -22.13 16.51 -10.10
C HIS A 49 -21.12 16.08 -9.04
N LEU A 50 -21.42 16.41 -7.77
CA LEU A 50 -20.78 15.76 -6.62
C LEU A 50 -21.60 14.50 -6.29
N TRP A 51 -21.03 13.33 -6.55
CA TRP A 51 -21.74 12.06 -6.47
C TRP A 51 -21.92 11.58 -5.03
N ASN A 52 -23.06 10.93 -4.75
CA ASN A 52 -23.34 10.35 -3.45
C ASN A 52 -22.30 9.27 -3.08
N ALA A 53 -21.78 8.51 -4.06
CA ALA A 53 -20.66 7.60 -3.82
C ALA A 53 -19.37 8.30 -3.39
N SER A 54 -19.06 9.49 -3.92
CA SER A 54 -17.90 10.29 -3.48
C SER A 54 -18.10 10.77 -2.04
N LEU A 55 -19.28 11.26 -1.68
CA LEU A 55 -19.61 11.64 -0.30
C LEU A 55 -19.49 10.46 0.68
N THR A 56 -19.88 9.25 0.28
CA THR A 56 -19.68 8.03 1.09
C THR A 56 -18.22 7.59 1.15
N MET A 57 -17.45 7.76 0.08
CA MET A 57 -16.00 7.50 0.08
C MET A 57 -15.27 8.45 1.04
N SER A 58 -15.64 9.73 1.07
CA SER A 58 -15.16 10.72 2.03
C SER A 58 -15.41 10.29 3.48
N SER A 59 -16.66 9.95 3.84
CA SER A 59 -17.00 9.48 5.21
C SER A 59 -16.34 8.14 5.59
N LEU A 60 -15.94 7.31 4.61
CA LEU A 60 -15.11 6.13 4.88
C LEU A 60 -13.67 6.53 5.25
N LEU A 61 -13.05 7.42 4.47
CA LEU A 61 -11.67 7.90 4.69
C LEU A 61 -11.52 8.68 6.00
N GLU A 62 -12.51 9.51 6.38
CA GLU A 62 -12.52 10.21 7.67
C GLU A 62 -12.86 9.28 8.86
N GLY A 63 -13.21 8.01 8.60
CA GLY A 63 -13.46 6.99 9.62
C GLY A 63 -14.83 7.08 10.30
N GLU A 64 -15.79 7.77 9.69
CA GLU A 64 -17.16 7.92 10.22
C GLU A 64 -17.97 6.62 10.08
N LEU A 65 -17.84 5.95 8.94
CA LEU A 65 -18.70 4.81 8.57
C LEU A 65 -18.13 3.44 8.99
N GLN A 66 -16.80 3.30 9.08
CA GLN A 66 -16.15 2.08 9.57
C GLN A 66 -14.83 2.40 10.28
N ASP A 67 -14.65 1.97 11.52
CA ASP A 67 -13.38 2.11 12.26
C ASP A 67 -12.18 1.48 11.52
N LYS A 68 -12.40 0.52 10.60
CA LYS A 68 -11.33 -0.14 9.84
C LYS A 68 -10.61 0.74 8.79
N PHE A 69 -11.15 1.92 8.48
CA PHE A 69 -10.52 2.94 7.62
C PHE A 69 -10.15 4.22 8.39
N LYS A 70 -10.43 4.26 9.69
CA LYS A 70 -10.24 5.41 10.54
C LYS A 70 -8.76 5.67 10.77
N GLY A 71 -8.24 6.71 10.13
CA GLY A 71 -6.82 6.99 10.13
C GLY A 71 -6.05 6.31 8.99
N VAL A 72 -6.70 6.08 7.84
CA VAL A 72 -6.02 6.00 6.53
C VAL A 72 -5.12 7.24 6.39
N THR A 73 -3.84 7.06 6.70
CA THR A 73 -2.84 8.12 6.82
C THR A 73 -1.50 7.56 6.34
N ASN A 74 -0.75 8.36 5.57
CA ASN A 74 0.52 7.97 4.94
C ASN A 74 0.43 6.86 3.87
N GLU A 75 -0.77 6.33 3.58
CA GLU A 75 -1.00 5.40 2.45
C GLU A 75 -0.77 6.08 1.09
N SER A 76 -0.52 5.26 0.07
CA SER A 76 -0.38 5.64 -1.34
C SER A 76 -1.71 5.42 -2.05
N ILE A 77 -2.37 6.50 -2.45
CA ILE A 77 -3.76 6.47 -2.94
C ILE A 77 -3.83 6.87 -4.41
N LEU A 78 -4.57 6.09 -5.21
CA LEU A 78 -4.97 6.43 -6.57
C LEU A 78 -6.49 6.61 -6.61
N GLU A 79 -6.98 7.78 -7.01
CA GLU A 79 -8.40 7.96 -7.34
C GLU A 79 -8.59 7.90 -8.87
N LEU A 80 -9.52 7.06 -9.31
CA LEU A 80 -9.93 6.94 -10.72
C LEU A 80 -11.25 7.69 -10.94
N GLY A 81 -11.32 8.53 -11.96
CA GLY A 81 -12.55 9.29 -12.29
C GLY A 81 -12.97 10.25 -11.18
N ALA A 82 -12.01 11.02 -10.65
CA ALA A 82 -12.18 11.83 -9.45
C ALA A 82 -13.22 12.95 -9.56
N GLY A 83 -13.51 13.44 -10.77
CA GLY A 83 -14.47 14.51 -11.05
C GLY A 83 -14.16 15.81 -10.30
N GLY A 84 -14.90 16.06 -9.22
CA GLY A 84 -14.64 17.19 -8.31
C GLY A 84 -13.40 17.02 -7.41
N GLY A 85 -12.92 15.78 -7.22
CA GLY A 85 -11.71 15.46 -6.44
C GLY A 85 -11.90 15.34 -4.92
N LEU A 86 -13.13 15.23 -4.41
CA LEU A 86 -13.40 15.28 -2.98
C LEU A 86 -12.68 14.18 -2.16
N PRO A 87 -12.71 12.89 -2.54
CA PRO A 87 -11.99 11.85 -1.81
C PRO A 87 -10.47 12.06 -1.85
N SER A 88 -9.89 12.43 -3.00
CA SER A 88 -8.47 12.80 -3.10
C SER A 88 -8.07 13.98 -2.20
N ILE A 89 -8.88 15.03 -2.14
CA ILE A 89 -8.62 16.21 -1.28
C ILE A 89 -8.61 15.78 0.20
N ILE A 90 -9.59 14.99 0.63
CA ILE A 90 -9.67 14.50 2.02
C ILE A 90 -8.51 13.57 2.34
N ALA A 91 -8.19 12.60 1.47
CA ALA A 91 -7.02 11.73 1.59
C ALA A 91 -5.71 12.52 1.75
N SER A 92 -5.53 13.60 0.99
CA SER A 92 -4.36 14.47 1.07
C SER A 92 -4.32 15.27 2.39
N LEU A 93 -5.47 15.71 2.90
CA LEU A 93 -5.59 16.41 4.18
C LEU A 93 -5.32 15.48 5.38
N LEU A 94 -5.68 14.20 5.25
CA LEU A 94 -5.30 13.11 6.16
C LEU A 94 -3.81 12.70 6.03
N GLY A 95 -3.05 13.29 5.10
CA GLY A 95 -1.61 13.07 4.97
C GLY A 95 -1.21 11.82 4.18
N CYS A 96 -2.14 11.20 3.45
CA CYS A 96 -1.81 10.20 2.43
C CYS A 96 -1.11 10.83 1.21
N THR A 97 -0.39 10.03 0.44
CA THR A 97 0.25 10.42 -0.82
C THR A 97 -0.69 10.07 -1.97
N VAL A 98 -1.29 11.08 -2.60
CA VAL A 98 -2.46 10.92 -3.49
C VAL A 98 -2.12 11.27 -4.94
N ILE A 99 -2.51 10.40 -5.87
CA ILE A 99 -2.61 10.71 -7.29
C ILE A 99 -4.10 10.68 -7.66
N SER A 100 -4.64 11.86 -7.93
CA SER A 100 -6.02 12.08 -8.35
C SER A 100 -6.09 12.06 -9.87
N THR A 101 -6.94 11.22 -10.46
CA THR A 101 -7.02 11.09 -11.92
C THR A 101 -8.43 11.18 -12.45
N ASP A 102 -8.55 11.77 -13.63
CA ASP A 102 -9.73 11.70 -14.48
C ASP A 102 -9.27 11.50 -15.93
N TYR A 103 -10.22 11.36 -16.85
CA TYR A 103 -9.95 11.30 -18.28
C TYR A 103 -9.07 12.50 -18.72
N PRO A 104 -8.10 12.32 -19.65
CA PRO A 104 -7.19 13.36 -20.11
C PRO A 104 -7.88 14.39 -21.03
N ASP A 105 -8.84 15.11 -20.46
CA ASP A 105 -9.48 16.30 -21.00
C ASP A 105 -8.97 17.54 -20.24
N GLU A 106 -8.70 18.63 -20.96
CA GLU A 106 -8.08 19.83 -20.40
C GLU A 106 -9.00 20.52 -19.37
N VAL A 107 -10.31 20.56 -19.61
CA VAL A 107 -11.28 21.21 -18.71
C VAL A 107 -11.46 20.41 -17.42
N LEU A 108 -11.54 19.07 -17.52
CA LEU A 108 -11.61 18.20 -16.35
C LEU A 108 -10.35 18.33 -15.46
N ILE A 109 -9.17 18.22 -16.07
CA ILE A 109 -7.90 18.22 -15.34
C ILE A 109 -7.58 19.61 -14.77
N GLU A 110 -7.89 20.70 -15.49
CA GLU A 110 -7.81 22.05 -14.92
C GLU A 110 -8.76 22.23 -13.73
N ASN A 111 -10.03 21.78 -13.83
CA ASN A 111 -11.00 21.94 -12.74
C ASN A 111 -10.57 21.16 -11.48
N LEU A 112 -10.07 19.94 -11.67
CA LEU A 112 -9.55 19.10 -10.60
C LEU A 112 -8.30 19.74 -9.95
N GLU A 113 -7.37 20.30 -10.74
CA GLU A 113 -6.25 21.07 -10.19
C GLU A 113 -6.70 22.34 -9.45
N LYS A 114 -7.69 23.08 -9.96
CA LYS A 114 -8.27 24.26 -9.30
C LYS A 114 -8.86 23.89 -7.93
N ASN A 115 -9.62 22.80 -7.86
CA ASN A 115 -10.19 22.28 -6.60
C ASN A 115 -9.11 21.86 -5.59
N VAL A 116 -8.07 21.15 -6.03
CA VAL A 116 -6.95 20.76 -5.15
C VAL A 116 -6.21 21.99 -4.61
N LYS A 117 -5.81 22.93 -5.48
CA LYS A 117 -5.09 24.16 -5.07
C LYS A 117 -5.93 25.08 -4.17
N LYS A 118 -7.26 25.09 -4.37
CA LYS A 118 -8.22 25.85 -3.55
C LYS A 118 -8.30 25.32 -2.12
N ASN A 119 -8.43 24.00 -1.96
CA ASN A 119 -8.74 23.36 -0.66
C ASN A 119 -7.52 22.82 0.11
N VAL A 120 -6.42 22.46 -0.57
CA VAL A 120 -5.20 21.93 0.07
C VAL A 120 -4.10 22.99 0.09
N LYS A 121 -3.31 23.06 1.18
CA LYS A 121 -2.16 23.97 1.37
C LYS A 121 -0.91 23.18 1.76
N GLU A 122 0.28 23.77 1.63
CA GLU A 122 1.51 23.14 2.15
C GLU A 122 1.43 22.95 3.68
N PRO A 123 1.99 21.86 4.24
CA PRO A 123 2.75 20.82 3.55
C PRO A 123 1.90 19.79 2.78
N GLN A 124 0.61 19.64 3.07
CA GLN A 124 -0.26 18.62 2.48
C GLN A 124 -0.38 18.72 0.95
N LEU A 125 -0.30 19.93 0.37
CA LEU A 125 -0.38 20.13 -1.08
C LEU A 125 0.73 19.39 -1.84
N SER A 126 1.93 19.26 -1.25
CA SER A 126 3.01 18.44 -1.81
C SER A 126 2.79 16.92 -1.75
N ASN A 127 1.76 16.45 -1.03
CA ASN A 127 1.36 15.04 -1.00
C ASN A 127 0.34 14.69 -2.10
N ILE A 128 -0.21 15.64 -2.85
CA ILE A 128 -1.22 15.38 -3.90
C ILE A 128 -0.75 15.83 -5.28
N LYS A 129 -1.03 14.98 -6.28
CA LYS A 129 -0.89 15.30 -7.71
C LYS A 129 -2.16 14.98 -8.47
N VAL A 130 -2.46 15.80 -9.47
CA VAL A 130 -3.49 15.54 -10.47
C VAL A 130 -2.80 15.02 -11.73
N HIS A 131 -3.42 14.07 -12.43
CA HIS A 131 -2.92 13.57 -13.71
C HIS A 131 -4.07 13.09 -14.62
N GLY A 132 -3.98 13.40 -15.92
CA GLY A 132 -4.90 12.85 -16.92
C GLY A 132 -4.58 11.38 -17.18
N TYR A 133 -5.53 10.48 -16.90
CA TYR A 133 -5.37 9.04 -17.09
C TYR A 133 -6.67 8.41 -17.60
N LYS A 134 -6.60 7.86 -18.81
CA LYS A 134 -7.67 7.04 -19.38
C LYS A 134 -7.54 5.62 -18.83
N TRP A 135 -8.64 5.07 -18.30
CA TRP A 135 -8.65 3.71 -17.76
C TRP A 135 -8.20 2.68 -18.81
N GLY A 136 -7.42 1.70 -18.37
CA GLY A 136 -6.92 0.62 -19.21
C GLY A 136 -5.67 0.94 -20.03
N GLU A 137 -5.19 2.18 -20.02
CA GLU A 137 -3.86 2.54 -20.55
C GLU A 137 -2.74 1.96 -19.66
N ASP A 138 -1.49 2.36 -19.92
CA ASP A 138 -0.39 1.94 -19.06
C ASP A 138 -0.23 2.79 -17.79
N VAL A 139 0.13 2.14 -16.69
CA VAL A 139 0.21 2.76 -15.36
C VAL A 139 1.60 3.28 -15.00
N LEU A 140 2.65 2.99 -15.80
CA LEU A 140 4.02 3.43 -15.47
C LEU A 140 4.13 4.94 -15.24
N PRO A 141 3.41 5.85 -15.94
CA PRO A 141 3.38 7.28 -15.59
C PRO A 141 2.89 7.55 -14.16
N LEU A 142 1.85 6.85 -13.70
CA LEU A 142 1.30 6.96 -12.34
C LEU A 142 2.31 6.45 -11.30
N LEU A 143 2.96 5.31 -11.59
CA LEU A 143 3.98 4.73 -10.70
C LEU A 143 5.25 5.59 -10.63
N ARG A 144 5.65 6.24 -11.74
CA ARG A 144 6.75 7.22 -11.80
C ARG A 144 6.44 8.43 -10.91
N LEU A 145 5.26 9.03 -11.06
CA LEU A 145 4.80 10.14 -10.20
C LEU A 145 4.77 9.74 -8.72
N LEU A 146 4.26 8.56 -8.38
CA LEU A 146 4.19 8.09 -6.99
C LEU A 146 5.58 7.86 -6.40
N LYS A 147 6.51 7.28 -7.17
CA LYS A 147 7.92 7.08 -6.79
C LYS A 147 8.61 8.42 -6.51
N GLU A 148 8.42 9.42 -7.37
CA GLU A 148 8.92 10.78 -7.14
C GLU A 148 8.35 11.41 -5.86
N MET A 149 7.04 11.30 -5.62
CA MET A 149 6.40 11.88 -4.43
C MET A 149 6.91 11.19 -3.15
N LYS A 150 6.99 9.86 -3.15
CA LYS A 150 7.60 9.05 -2.08
C LYS A 150 9.08 9.45 -1.82
N GLN A 151 9.85 9.78 -2.86
CA GLN A 151 11.24 10.26 -2.72
C GLN A 151 11.32 11.69 -2.18
N LYS A 152 10.54 12.63 -2.74
CA LYS A 152 10.49 14.05 -2.31
C LYS A 152 10.06 14.17 -0.85
N ARG A 153 9.08 13.37 -0.42
CA ARG A 153 8.65 13.27 0.97
C ARG A 153 9.75 12.73 1.89
N LYS A 154 10.39 11.61 1.54
CA LYS A 154 11.55 11.08 2.31
C LYS A 154 12.72 12.07 2.38
N LYS A 155 12.91 12.91 1.36
CA LYS A 155 13.93 13.98 1.40
C LYS A 155 13.53 15.06 2.43
N LYS A 156 12.32 15.63 2.35
CA LYS A 156 11.77 16.56 3.36
C LYS A 156 11.87 15.99 4.79
N GLU A 157 11.49 14.72 4.99
CA GLU A 157 11.52 14.05 6.30
C GLU A 157 12.95 13.90 6.85
N ASN A 158 13.94 13.59 6.00
CA ASN A 158 15.35 13.55 6.39
C ASN A 158 15.96 14.94 6.63
N GLU A 159 15.53 15.96 5.88
CA GLU A 159 15.99 17.34 6.04
C GLU A 159 15.44 17.97 7.33
N ASN A 160 14.13 17.86 7.58
CA ASN A 160 13.52 18.24 8.85
C ASN A 160 14.18 17.50 10.03
N LYS A 161 14.51 16.22 9.86
CA LYS A 161 15.21 15.47 10.90
C LYS A 161 16.64 15.98 11.12
N LYS A 162 17.41 16.30 10.07
CA LYS A 162 18.72 16.94 10.24
C LYS A 162 18.59 18.27 10.98
N GLU A 163 17.61 19.10 10.63
CA GLU A 163 17.38 20.39 11.28
C GLU A 163 17.00 20.25 12.77
N ILE A 164 16.25 19.20 13.14
CA ILE A 164 15.97 18.84 14.54
C ILE A 164 17.24 18.32 15.24
N ASP A 165 17.92 17.33 14.65
CA ASP A 165 19.17 16.77 15.15
C ASP A 165 20.27 17.86 15.28
N GLU A 166 20.21 18.93 14.48
CA GLU A 166 21.11 20.09 14.54
C GLU A 166 20.68 21.08 15.63
N LYS A 167 19.39 21.39 15.79
CA LYS A 167 18.88 22.24 16.89
C LYS A 167 19.04 21.59 18.27
N GLU A 168 18.97 20.26 18.36
CA GLU A 168 19.33 19.54 19.58
C GLU A 168 20.84 19.62 19.85
N LYS A 169 21.68 19.41 18.83
CA LYS A 169 23.13 19.63 18.93
C LYS A 169 23.49 21.09 19.20
N GLU A 170 22.68 22.09 18.83
CA GLU A 170 22.92 23.48 19.19
C GLU A 170 22.62 23.74 20.67
N LYS A 171 21.57 23.16 21.25
CA LYS A 171 21.32 23.18 22.70
C LYS A 171 22.39 22.45 23.51
N GLU A 172 23.05 21.44 22.94
CA GLU A 172 24.24 20.82 23.54
C GLU A 172 25.48 21.70 23.35
N LYS A 173 25.69 22.28 22.15
CA LYS A 173 26.81 23.18 21.86
C LYS A 173 26.73 24.51 22.62
N GLU A 174 25.56 25.00 23.03
CA GLU A 174 25.44 26.12 23.99
C GLU A 174 26.04 25.82 25.36
N LYS A 175 26.27 24.53 25.71
CA LYS A 175 27.02 24.13 26.91
C LYS A 175 28.51 23.89 26.68
N GLU A 176 28.96 23.72 25.44
CA GLU A 176 30.35 23.35 25.12
C GLU A 176 31.14 24.38 24.30
N LYS A 177 30.49 25.39 23.70
CA LYS A 177 31.14 26.47 22.94
C LYS A 177 31.66 27.62 23.80
N GLU A 178 32.49 27.30 24.78
CA GLU A 178 33.47 28.24 25.36
C GLU A 178 34.88 28.00 24.80
N LYS A 179 35.01 27.31 23.64
CA LYS A 179 36.27 27.03 22.95
C LYS A 179 36.17 27.23 21.43
N GLU A 180 37.27 27.68 20.85
CA GLU A 180 37.42 28.26 19.50
C GLU A 180 37.50 27.19 18.38
N LYS A 181 37.10 27.38 17.10
CA LYS A 181 37.39 28.43 16.06
C LYS A 181 38.85 28.39 15.55
N GLU A 182 39.22 28.36 14.26
CA GLU A 182 38.56 28.13 12.94
C GLU A 182 39.53 27.25 12.06
N LYS A 183 39.79 27.24 10.73
CA LYS A 183 39.35 27.74 9.37
C LYS A 183 40.23 26.92 8.34
N GLU A 184 40.06 26.78 7.01
CA GLU A 184 38.96 26.73 6.02
C GLU A 184 39.55 26.28 4.63
N ASN A 185 38.77 25.60 3.76
CA ASN A 185 38.96 25.45 2.28
C ASN A 185 40.27 24.75 1.76
N GLU A 186 40.51 24.29 0.51
CA GLU A 186 39.85 24.22 -0.83
C GLU A 186 40.62 23.18 -1.72
N ASN A 187 40.34 22.76 -2.99
CA ASN A 187 39.29 22.95 -4.03
C ASN A 187 39.27 21.71 -5.01
N GLU A 188 38.67 21.80 -6.21
CA GLU A 188 38.35 20.76 -7.24
C GLU A 188 39.47 20.36 -8.24
N ASN A 189 39.26 19.28 -9.01
CA ASN A 189 39.30 19.30 -10.50
C ASN A 189 38.72 18.02 -11.16
N GLU A 190 38.15 18.16 -12.36
CA GLU A 190 37.63 17.09 -13.22
C GLU A 190 38.50 16.89 -14.48
N ASN A 191 38.45 15.70 -15.10
CA ASN A 191 38.26 15.46 -16.55
C ASN A 191 38.73 14.05 -16.96
N GLU A 192 37.86 13.28 -17.61
CA GLU A 192 38.18 12.42 -18.77
C GLU A 192 36.86 11.81 -19.31
N LYS A 193 36.33 12.39 -20.40
CA LYS A 193 35.14 11.91 -21.14
C LYS A 193 35.37 12.09 -22.64
N GLU A 194 35.77 11.04 -23.35
CA GLU A 194 35.70 10.97 -24.82
C GLU A 194 35.88 9.52 -25.35
N GLN A 195 35.05 8.58 -24.86
CA GLN A 195 35.01 7.21 -25.41
C GLN A 195 33.71 6.39 -25.19
N GLU A 196 32.62 6.98 -24.67
CA GLU A 196 31.42 6.22 -24.23
C GLU A 196 30.27 6.18 -25.27
N GLN A 197 30.25 7.08 -26.26
CA GLN A 197 29.04 7.40 -27.06
C GLN A 197 28.56 6.34 -28.07
N GLU A 198 29.24 5.20 -28.21
CA GLU A 198 28.75 4.05 -28.99
C GLU A 198 28.41 2.82 -28.12
N GLN A 199 28.58 2.90 -26.79
CA GLN A 199 28.07 1.90 -25.83
C GLN A 199 26.87 2.40 -25.02
N GLU A 200 26.70 3.72 -24.87
CA GLU A 200 25.59 4.33 -24.13
C GLU A 200 24.21 3.88 -24.66
N GLN A 201 24.00 3.73 -25.98
CA GLN A 201 22.64 3.46 -26.53
C GLN A 201 22.09 2.03 -26.31
N GLU A 202 22.96 1.02 -26.14
CA GLU A 202 22.50 -0.33 -25.74
C GLU A 202 22.34 -0.41 -24.21
N GLN A 203 23.26 0.20 -23.45
CA GLN A 203 23.15 0.29 -21.99
C GLN A 203 21.91 1.09 -21.56
N GLU A 204 21.57 2.20 -22.22
CA GLU A 204 20.38 2.99 -21.91
C GLU A 204 19.09 2.17 -22.02
N GLN A 205 18.99 1.24 -22.98
CA GLN A 205 17.80 0.39 -23.14
C GLN A 205 17.72 -0.76 -22.12
N GLU A 206 18.85 -1.28 -21.64
CA GLU A 206 18.84 -2.23 -20.51
C GLU A 206 18.57 -1.51 -19.18
N ILE A 207 19.21 -0.36 -18.97
CA ILE A 207 18.99 0.50 -17.81
C ILE A 207 17.54 1.03 -17.76
N GLU A 208 16.90 1.32 -18.90
CA GLU A 208 15.48 1.72 -18.94
C GLU A 208 14.54 0.56 -18.58
N LYS A 209 14.83 -0.67 -19.04
CA LYS A 209 14.10 -1.87 -18.60
C LYS A 209 14.28 -2.13 -17.10
N GLU A 210 15.50 -2.04 -16.56
CA GLU A 210 15.73 -2.17 -15.11
C GLU A 210 14.99 -1.08 -14.31
N LYS A 211 14.93 0.16 -14.82
CA LYS A 211 14.14 1.25 -14.24
C LYS A 211 12.63 0.95 -14.25
N GLU A 212 12.12 0.27 -15.28
CA GLU A 212 10.72 -0.15 -15.39
C GLU A 212 10.39 -1.38 -14.50
N GLU A 213 11.27 -2.36 -14.39
CA GLU A 213 11.10 -3.46 -13.42
C GLU A 213 11.14 -2.96 -11.97
N ASP A 214 12.01 -2.00 -11.65
CA ASP A 214 11.97 -1.34 -10.33
C ASP A 214 10.65 -0.60 -10.10
N LEU A 215 10.07 0.04 -11.12
CA LEU A 215 8.76 0.71 -11.03
C LEU A 215 7.61 -0.27 -10.80
N LEU A 216 7.67 -1.48 -11.36
CA LEU A 216 6.66 -2.53 -11.18
C LEU A 216 6.72 -3.23 -9.82
N ASN A 217 7.81 -3.07 -9.07
CA ASN A 217 7.98 -3.59 -7.71
C ASN A 217 6.92 -3.04 -6.72
N ASN A 218 6.38 -3.90 -5.84
CA ASN A 218 5.31 -3.57 -4.88
C ASN A 218 5.54 -2.26 -4.10
N LYS A 219 6.80 -1.94 -3.73
CA LYS A 219 7.16 -0.70 -3.00
C LYS A 219 6.72 0.61 -3.72
N ASN A 220 6.65 0.57 -5.05
CA ASN A 220 6.32 1.69 -5.93
C ASN A 220 4.84 1.70 -6.36
N LYS A 221 4.07 0.68 -5.98
CA LYS A 221 2.63 0.58 -6.25
C LYS A 221 1.77 1.33 -5.23
N PHE A 222 0.46 1.37 -5.49
CA PHE A 222 -0.54 1.97 -4.62
C PHE A 222 -1.01 0.98 -3.53
N ASP A 223 -1.30 1.52 -2.36
CA ASP A 223 -1.84 0.81 -1.21
C ASP A 223 -3.36 0.70 -1.29
N LEU A 224 -4.00 1.77 -1.79
CA LEU A 224 -5.43 1.91 -1.89
C LEU A 224 -5.82 2.56 -3.23
N ILE A 225 -6.80 1.99 -3.92
CA ILE A 225 -7.42 2.58 -5.12
C ILE A 225 -8.88 2.94 -4.80
N LEU A 226 -9.29 4.15 -5.17
CA LEU A 226 -10.63 4.68 -4.96
C LEU A 226 -11.41 4.71 -6.28
N MET A 227 -12.64 4.20 -6.26
CA MET A 227 -13.60 4.28 -7.36
C MET A 227 -14.97 4.70 -6.80
N SER A 228 -15.47 5.87 -7.21
CA SER A 228 -16.79 6.38 -6.80
C SER A 228 -17.71 6.53 -8.01
N ASP A 229 -18.83 5.80 -8.00
CA ASP A 229 -19.86 5.78 -9.05
C ASP A 229 -19.36 5.50 -10.49
N LEU A 230 -18.21 4.83 -10.67
CA LEU A 230 -17.67 4.56 -12.02
C LEU A 230 -18.38 3.44 -12.79
N LEU A 231 -19.14 2.57 -12.11
CA LEU A 231 -19.61 1.29 -12.68
C LEU A 231 -20.70 1.42 -13.75
N PHE A 232 -21.30 2.61 -13.93
CA PHE A 232 -22.35 2.84 -14.93
C PHE A 232 -21.85 2.70 -16.39
N ASN A 233 -20.54 2.80 -16.60
CA ASN A 233 -19.90 2.67 -17.92
C ASN A 233 -19.46 1.22 -18.15
N HIS A 234 -20.41 0.37 -18.56
CA HIS A 234 -20.22 -1.07 -18.76
C HIS A 234 -19.16 -1.45 -19.81
N VAL A 235 -18.78 -0.53 -20.70
CA VAL A 235 -17.77 -0.77 -21.74
C VAL A 235 -16.36 -0.79 -21.13
N CYS A 236 -16.09 0.07 -20.15
CA CYS A 236 -14.76 0.21 -19.57
C CYS A 236 -14.53 -0.66 -18.32
N HIS A 237 -15.38 -1.67 -18.07
CA HIS A 237 -15.23 -2.55 -16.90
C HIS A 237 -13.92 -3.35 -16.92
N GLU A 238 -13.51 -3.86 -18.07
CA GLU A 238 -12.24 -4.60 -18.22
C GLU A 238 -11.04 -3.66 -18.05
N ASP A 239 -11.11 -2.44 -18.59
CA ASP A 239 -10.07 -1.41 -18.47
C ASP A 239 -9.88 -0.90 -17.03
N LEU A 240 -10.97 -0.78 -16.25
CA LEU A 240 -10.92 -0.50 -14.82
C LEU A 240 -10.25 -1.64 -14.05
N VAL A 241 -10.66 -2.90 -14.26
CA VAL A 241 -10.04 -4.05 -13.57
C VAL A 241 -8.55 -4.20 -13.94
N LYS A 242 -8.20 -4.02 -15.22
CA LYS A 242 -6.84 -3.99 -15.75
C LYS A 242 -5.98 -2.89 -15.10
N THR A 243 -6.55 -1.69 -14.91
CA THR A 243 -5.91 -0.59 -14.18
C THR A 243 -5.62 -1.02 -12.73
N CYS A 244 -6.63 -1.54 -12.03
CA CYS A 244 -6.49 -1.94 -10.62
C CYS A 244 -5.43 -3.04 -10.44
N LEU A 245 -5.43 -4.08 -11.28
CA LEU A 245 -4.39 -5.13 -11.25
C LEU A 245 -2.97 -4.58 -11.44
N LYS A 246 -2.80 -3.66 -12.40
CA LYS A 246 -1.48 -3.08 -12.70
C LYS A 246 -1.00 -2.15 -11.58
N ALA A 247 -1.88 -1.29 -11.06
CA ALA A 247 -1.54 -0.21 -10.13
C ALA A 247 -1.43 -0.65 -8.65
N LEU A 248 -2.17 -1.68 -8.22
CA LEU A 248 -2.25 -2.09 -6.82
C LEU A 248 -1.08 -3.00 -6.39
N ARG A 249 -0.62 -2.89 -5.13
CA ARG A 249 0.35 -3.81 -4.52
C ARG A 249 -0.20 -5.24 -4.39
N LEU A 250 0.66 -6.23 -4.62
CA LEU A 250 0.30 -7.65 -4.79
C LEU A 250 0.62 -8.54 -3.57
N ASP A 251 0.99 -7.94 -2.45
CA ASP A 251 1.33 -8.60 -1.18
C ASP A 251 0.10 -8.94 -0.32
N GLY A 252 -1.10 -8.91 -0.91
CA GLY A 252 -2.37 -9.15 -0.22
C GLY A 252 -2.85 -8.01 0.69
N LYS A 253 -2.09 -6.91 0.81
CA LYS A 253 -2.44 -5.76 1.67
C LYS A 253 -3.08 -4.61 0.89
N GLY A 254 -2.92 -4.60 -0.44
CA GLY A 254 -3.56 -3.63 -1.34
C GLY A 254 -5.08 -3.80 -1.44
N LYS A 255 -5.80 -2.68 -1.43
CA LYS A 255 -7.28 -2.62 -1.52
C LYS A 255 -7.76 -1.76 -2.68
N VAL A 256 -8.89 -2.13 -3.27
CA VAL A 256 -9.74 -1.22 -4.06
C VAL A 256 -11.03 -0.99 -3.28
N LEU A 257 -11.39 0.26 -3.04
CA LEU A 257 -12.70 0.62 -2.51
C LEU A 257 -13.59 1.12 -3.64
N VAL A 258 -14.78 0.53 -3.74
CA VAL A 258 -15.77 0.84 -4.77
C VAL A 258 -17.06 1.26 -4.09
N THR A 259 -17.39 2.54 -4.17
CA THR A 259 -18.70 3.08 -3.76
C THR A 259 -19.58 3.23 -4.99
N VAL A 260 -20.82 2.71 -4.95
CA VAL A 260 -21.73 2.71 -6.11
C VAL A 260 -23.22 2.80 -5.75
N THR A 261 -23.92 3.73 -6.37
CA THR A 261 -25.39 3.85 -6.39
C THR A 261 -25.93 3.37 -7.74
N HIS A 262 -26.96 2.52 -7.72
CA HIS A 262 -27.56 1.97 -8.94
C HIS A 262 -28.58 2.96 -9.53
N HIS A 263 -28.11 4.13 -9.99
CA HIS A 263 -28.93 5.23 -10.52
C HIS A 263 -29.95 4.80 -11.60
N ARG A 264 -29.67 3.71 -12.32
CA ARG A 264 -30.54 3.06 -13.31
C ARG A 264 -30.79 1.61 -12.87
N PRO A 265 -31.74 1.31 -11.95
CA PRO A 265 -31.87 -0.02 -11.33
C PRO A 265 -32.06 -1.18 -12.31
N TRP A 266 -32.71 -0.94 -13.46
CA TRP A 266 -32.85 -1.92 -14.55
C TRP A 266 -31.53 -2.28 -15.27
N LEU A 267 -30.43 -1.62 -14.91
CA LEU A 267 -29.07 -1.94 -15.35
C LEU A 267 -28.16 -2.41 -14.21
N LYS A 268 -28.67 -2.57 -12.98
CA LYS A 268 -27.92 -3.04 -11.80
C LYS A 268 -27.14 -4.33 -12.08
N GLU A 269 -27.74 -5.30 -12.75
CA GLU A 269 -27.06 -6.53 -13.15
C GLU A 269 -25.87 -6.29 -14.08
N LYS A 270 -25.90 -5.25 -14.92
CA LYS A 270 -24.76 -4.87 -15.76
C LYS A 270 -23.70 -4.15 -14.95
N ASP A 271 -24.07 -3.24 -14.06
CA ASP A 271 -23.12 -2.58 -13.14
C ASP A 271 -22.31 -3.63 -12.35
N LEU A 272 -23.01 -4.66 -11.84
CA LEU A 272 -22.41 -5.74 -11.05
C LEU A 272 -21.51 -6.71 -11.87
N LYS A 273 -21.55 -6.69 -13.22
CA LYS A 273 -20.62 -7.50 -14.03
C LYS A 273 -19.16 -7.10 -13.83
N PHE A 274 -18.88 -5.86 -13.43
CA PHE A 274 -17.56 -5.41 -13.03
C PHE A 274 -16.94 -6.34 -11.98
N PHE A 275 -17.71 -6.72 -10.95
CA PHE A 275 -17.22 -7.61 -9.89
C PHE A 275 -17.00 -9.05 -10.36
N GLU A 276 -17.76 -9.53 -11.36
CA GLU A 276 -17.53 -10.84 -11.98
C GLU A 276 -16.29 -10.86 -12.89
N ILE A 277 -15.98 -9.73 -13.54
CA ILE A 277 -14.71 -9.54 -14.27
C ILE A 277 -13.54 -9.46 -13.28
N ALA A 278 -13.69 -8.71 -12.18
CA ALA A 278 -12.70 -8.61 -11.13
C ALA A 278 -12.36 -9.98 -10.50
N LYS A 279 -13.38 -10.77 -10.14
CA LYS A 279 -13.20 -12.15 -9.62
C LYS A 279 -12.45 -13.05 -10.58
N LYS A 280 -12.82 -13.06 -11.87
CA LYS A 280 -12.11 -13.81 -12.92
C LYS A 280 -10.66 -13.36 -13.09
N SER A 281 -10.37 -12.12 -12.73
CA SER A 281 -9.06 -11.49 -12.80
C SER A 281 -8.23 -11.65 -11.51
N GLY A 282 -8.74 -12.39 -10.51
CA GLY A 282 -8.03 -12.74 -9.27
C GLY A 282 -8.43 -11.93 -8.03
N PHE A 283 -9.35 -10.97 -8.13
CA PHE A 283 -9.82 -10.22 -6.96
C PHE A 283 -10.80 -11.04 -6.10
N LEU A 284 -10.56 -11.06 -4.79
CA LEU A 284 -11.61 -11.26 -3.80
C LEU A 284 -12.47 -9.99 -3.76
N VAL A 285 -13.79 -10.14 -3.58
CA VAL A 285 -14.74 -9.01 -3.62
C VAL A 285 -15.78 -9.19 -2.52
N ASP A 286 -15.75 -8.31 -1.52
CA ASP A 286 -16.64 -8.31 -0.37
C ASP A 286 -17.54 -7.08 -0.36
N LYS A 287 -18.85 -7.27 -0.13
CA LYS A 287 -19.76 -6.14 0.12
C LYS A 287 -19.67 -5.75 1.59
N ILE A 288 -18.84 -4.76 1.89
CA ILE A 288 -18.52 -4.36 3.26
C ILE A 288 -19.53 -3.38 3.89
N GLY A 289 -20.45 -2.79 3.11
CA GLY A 289 -21.44 -1.86 3.66
C GLY A 289 -22.51 -1.37 2.69
N THR A 290 -23.44 -0.57 3.21
CA THR A 290 -24.47 0.15 2.46
C THR A 290 -24.89 1.37 3.27
N GLU A 291 -24.90 2.55 2.66
CA GLU A 291 -25.12 3.84 3.32
C GLU A 291 -26.26 4.60 2.62
N PHE A 292 -27.17 5.22 3.39
CA PHE A 292 -28.28 5.99 2.82
C PHE A 292 -27.85 7.45 2.61
N ARG A 293 -27.90 7.93 1.35
CA ARG A 293 -27.55 9.31 0.97
C ARG A 293 -28.69 10.06 0.27
N GLY A 294 -29.87 9.48 0.16
CA GLY A 294 -31.02 10.07 -0.53
C GLY A 294 -30.90 10.03 -2.07
N ILE A 295 -31.97 10.41 -2.76
CA ILE A 295 -32.08 10.28 -4.22
C ILE A 295 -31.47 11.51 -4.92
N MET A 296 -30.39 11.31 -5.69
CA MET A 296 -29.76 12.42 -6.46
C MET A 296 -30.68 13.01 -7.54
N PHE A 297 -31.52 12.18 -8.19
CA PHE A 297 -32.36 12.59 -9.31
C PHE A 297 -33.84 12.25 -9.08
N PRO A 298 -34.61 12.99 -8.27
CA PRO A 298 -35.98 12.63 -7.88
C PRO A 298 -37.04 12.54 -9.00
N LYS A 299 -36.65 12.69 -10.27
CA LYS A 299 -37.53 12.56 -11.45
C LYS A 299 -37.21 11.37 -12.35
N ASP A 300 -36.05 10.70 -12.18
CA ASP A 300 -35.77 9.50 -12.97
C ASP A 300 -36.61 8.32 -12.47
N LEU A 301 -36.73 7.30 -13.32
CA LEU A 301 -37.53 6.10 -13.07
C LEU A 301 -36.79 5.05 -12.24
N GLY A 302 -37.45 3.93 -11.99
CA GLY A 302 -36.89 2.78 -11.25
C GLY A 302 -37.03 2.91 -9.74
N ASP A 303 -36.59 1.87 -9.02
CA ASP A 303 -36.71 1.76 -7.57
C ASP A 303 -35.97 2.89 -6.83
N GLU A 304 -36.68 3.59 -5.95
CA GLU A 304 -36.15 4.73 -5.18
C GLU A 304 -35.22 4.32 -4.03
N GLN A 305 -35.35 3.10 -3.49
CA GLN A 305 -34.51 2.61 -2.41
C GLN A 305 -33.11 2.29 -2.94
N GLU A 306 -33.02 1.53 -4.04
CA GLU A 306 -31.78 1.25 -4.77
C GLU A 306 -31.04 2.51 -5.26
N ARG A 307 -31.80 3.59 -5.53
CA ARG A 307 -31.30 4.89 -5.99
C ARG A 307 -31.02 5.91 -4.88
N SER A 308 -31.33 5.58 -3.63
CA SER A 308 -31.03 6.41 -2.44
C SER A 308 -29.93 5.84 -1.55
N ILE A 309 -29.46 4.63 -1.85
CA ILE A 309 -28.33 3.98 -1.16
C ILE A 309 -27.05 4.03 -2.00
N VAL A 310 -25.92 4.14 -1.31
CA VAL A 310 -24.58 3.84 -1.83
C VAL A 310 -24.18 2.48 -1.30
N ASN A 311 -23.89 1.55 -2.20
CA ASN A 311 -23.33 0.24 -1.86
C ASN A 311 -21.80 0.37 -1.75
N ILE A 312 -21.21 -0.26 -0.74
CA ILE A 312 -19.77 -0.18 -0.46
C ILE A 312 -19.16 -1.57 -0.62
N TYR A 313 -18.20 -1.68 -1.53
CA TYR A 313 -17.45 -2.90 -1.80
C TYR A 313 -15.95 -2.68 -1.55
N GLU A 314 -15.29 -3.72 -1.05
CA GLU A 314 -13.84 -3.82 -0.93
C GLU A 314 -13.37 -4.96 -1.84
N MET A 315 -12.33 -4.70 -2.62
CA MET A 315 -11.66 -5.73 -3.42
C MET A 315 -10.21 -5.86 -2.97
N THR A 316 -9.75 -7.09 -2.81
CA THR A 316 -8.36 -7.42 -2.44
C THR A 316 -7.82 -8.49 -3.37
N LEU A 317 -6.50 -8.54 -3.53
CA LEU A 317 -5.82 -9.64 -4.20
C LEU A 317 -5.30 -10.62 -3.15
N GLU A 318 -5.16 -11.90 -3.50
CA GLU A 318 -4.38 -12.81 -2.65
C GLU A 318 -2.89 -12.45 -2.72
N GLU A 319 -2.17 -12.58 -1.60
CA GLU A 319 -0.71 -12.47 -1.58
C GLU A 319 -0.08 -13.48 -2.55
N HIS A 320 0.79 -13.01 -3.44
CA HIS A 320 1.56 -13.87 -4.34
C HIS A 320 2.97 -14.10 -3.79
N LEU A 321 3.51 -15.29 -4.03
CA LEU A 321 4.81 -15.76 -3.54
C LEU A 321 5.70 -16.20 -4.70
N ASP A 322 7.00 -15.94 -4.58
CA ASP A 322 7.99 -16.45 -5.52
C ASP A 322 8.25 -17.95 -5.26
N VAL A 323 8.23 -18.75 -6.32
CA VAL A 323 8.60 -20.17 -6.27
C VAL A 323 10.11 -20.29 -6.17
N VAL A 324 10.60 -21.09 -5.22
CA VAL A 324 12.03 -21.35 -5.01
C VAL A 324 12.36 -22.84 -5.15
N ASN A 325 13.64 -23.19 -5.20
CA ASN A 325 14.12 -24.57 -5.01
C ASN A 325 14.47 -24.86 -3.53
N GLN A 326 15.04 -26.02 -3.25
CA GLN A 326 15.39 -26.44 -1.87
C GLN A 326 16.52 -25.60 -1.26
N GLU A 327 17.26 -24.90 -2.11
CA GLU A 327 18.37 -24.00 -1.81
C GLU A 327 17.92 -22.54 -1.60
N GLY A 328 16.63 -22.22 -1.79
CA GLY A 328 16.08 -20.86 -1.66
C GLY A 328 16.22 -19.97 -2.90
N ILE A 329 16.65 -20.52 -4.04
CA ILE A 329 16.87 -19.80 -5.30
C ILE A 329 15.55 -19.67 -6.05
N LYS A 330 15.13 -18.44 -6.37
CA LYS A 330 13.91 -18.14 -7.14
C LYS A 330 13.94 -18.80 -8.52
N GLN A 331 12.81 -19.40 -8.93
CA GLN A 331 12.65 -20.16 -10.18
C GLN A 331 11.94 -19.37 -11.29
N GLY A 332 11.76 -18.05 -11.11
CA GLY A 332 11.04 -17.18 -12.05
C GLY A 332 9.52 -17.39 -12.14
N GLN A 333 8.97 -18.37 -11.41
CA GLN A 333 7.53 -18.61 -11.30
C GLN A 333 6.96 -17.93 -10.05
N ILE A 334 5.72 -17.46 -10.17
CA ILE A 334 4.98 -16.77 -9.10
C ILE A 334 3.64 -17.49 -8.94
N VAL A 335 3.20 -17.72 -7.69
CA VAL A 335 1.92 -18.38 -7.38
C VAL A 335 1.17 -17.67 -6.24
N PRO A 336 -0.18 -17.69 -6.21
CA PRO A 336 -0.93 -17.27 -5.04
C PRO A 336 -0.56 -18.11 -3.81
N ARG A 337 -0.60 -17.49 -2.63
CA ARG A 337 -0.24 -18.11 -1.35
C ARG A 337 -1.02 -19.40 -1.07
N SER A 338 -2.34 -19.40 -1.29
CA SER A 338 -3.19 -20.59 -1.20
C SER A 338 -2.70 -21.73 -2.09
N VAL A 339 -2.31 -21.43 -3.33
CA VAL A 339 -1.80 -22.41 -4.31
C VAL A 339 -0.47 -22.99 -3.87
N ALA A 340 0.40 -22.19 -3.25
CA ALA A 340 1.67 -22.67 -2.70
C ALA A 340 1.45 -23.72 -1.58
N HIS A 341 0.64 -23.38 -0.57
CA HIS A 341 0.37 -24.25 0.58
C HIS A 341 -0.48 -25.48 0.18
N LEU A 342 -1.44 -25.32 -0.76
CA LEU A 342 -2.32 -26.40 -1.24
C LEU A 342 -1.56 -27.45 -2.08
N LYS A 343 -0.58 -27.03 -2.87
CA LYS A 343 0.20 -27.93 -3.75
C LYS A 343 1.57 -28.31 -3.19
N GLY A 344 1.96 -27.78 -2.03
CA GLY A 344 3.27 -27.95 -1.43
C GLY A 344 4.40 -27.40 -2.29
N ILE A 345 4.19 -26.23 -2.91
CA ILE A 345 5.22 -25.59 -3.73
C ILE A 345 6.21 -24.89 -2.81
N TRP A 346 7.51 -25.13 -3.05
CA TRP A 346 8.60 -24.49 -2.33
C TRP A 346 8.52 -22.98 -2.44
N HIS A 347 8.41 -22.30 -1.30
CA HIS A 347 8.35 -20.84 -1.17
C HIS A 347 9.12 -20.37 0.08
N SER A 348 9.48 -19.10 0.16
CA SER A 348 10.28 -18.55 1.27
C SER A 348 9.45 -17.87 2.35
N VAL A 349 9.85 -18.06 3.60
CA VAL A 349 9.25 -17.43 4.79
C VAL A 349 10.32 -16.85 5.72
N LEU A 350 9.94 -15.82 6.45
CA LEU A 350 10.83 -15.07 7.35
C LEU A 350 10.54 -15.40 8.81
N HIS A 351 11.61 -15.72 9.54
CA HIS A 351 11.57 -16.03 10.97
C HIS A 351 12.51 -15.06 11.70
N ILE A 352 11.97 -14.07 12.41
CA ILE A 352 12.76 -13.07 13.14
C ILE A 352 12.69 -13.34 14.64
N TRP A 353 13.86 -13.33 15.29
CA TRP A 353 14.02 -13.60 16.71
C TRP A 353 14.61 -12.38 17.42
N ILE A 354 13.81 -11.76 18.29
CA ILE A 354 14.22 -10.66 19.16
C ILE A 354 14.88 -11.27 20.41
N TYR A 355 16.16 -10.96 20.62
CA TYR A 355 17.00 -11.62 21.61
C TYR A 355 17.71 -10.64 22.53
N ASP A 356 17.60 -10.88 23.84
CA ASP A 356 18.26 -10.15 24.91
C ASP A 356 19.37 -11.02 25.51
N TYR A 357 20.57 -10.88 24.94
CA TYR A 357 21.79 -11.56 25.38
C TYR A 357 22.17 -11.22 26.83
N THR A 358 21.73 -10.06 27.37
CA THR A 358 22.05 -9.67 28.75
C THR A 358 21.35 -10.54 29.81
N LYS A 359 20.32 -11.30 29.41
CA LYS A 359 19.53 -12.20 30.28
C LYS A 359 19.29 -13.58 29.63
N ASN A 360 19.98 -13.87 28.53
CA ASN A 360 19.84 -15.04 27.66
C ASN A 360 18.37 -15.48 27.40
N GLN A 361 17.58 -14.55 26.87
CA GLN A 361 16.13 -14.72 26.65
C GLN A 361 15.68 -14.18 25.29
N VAL A 362 14.64 -14.78 24.72
CA VAL A 362 13.96 -14.30 23.51
C VAL A 362 12.56 -13.77 23.83
N LEU A 363 12.11 -12.80 23.05
CA LEU A 363 10.75 -12.26 23.13
C LEU A 363 9.86 -13.02 22.14
N LEU A 364 8.82 -13.70 22.62
CA LEU A 364 7.90 -14.47 21.78
C LEU A 364 6.55 -13.79 21.66
N GLN A 365 5.90 -13.92 20.50
CA GLN A 365 4.59 -13.34 20.26
C GLN A 365 3.48 -14.33 20.58
N LYS A 366 2.46 -13.89 21.31
CA LYS A 366 1.20 -14.61 21.44
C LYS A 366 0.33 -14.27 20.23
N ARG A 367 0.07 -15.26 19.38
CA ARG A 367 -0.75 -15.13 18.18
C ARG A 367 -2.18 -14.75 18.56
N SER A 368 -2.73 -13.75 17.89
CA SER A 368 -4.12 -13.29 18.07
C SER A 368 -5.12 -14.44 17.86
N VAL A 369 -6.18 -14.52 18.66
CA VAL A 369 -7.26 -15.51 18.50
C VAL A 369 -7.99 -15.43 17.16
N LYS A 370 -7.77 -14.36 16.39
CA LYS A 370 -8.27 -14.19 15.01
C LYS A 370 -7.48 -14.97 13.95
N LYS A 371 -6.26 -15.43 14.26
CA LYS A 371 -5.38 -16.13 13.29
C LYS A 371 -5.98 -17.50 12.94
N LYS A 372 -6.11 -17.80 11.64
CA LYS A 372 -6.66 -19.07 11.12
C LYS A 372 -5.86 -20.32 11.56
N VAL A 373 -4.58 -20.15 11.89
CA VAL A 373 -3.64 -21.23 12.24
C VAL A 373 -2.95 -20.87 13.56
N TYR A 374 -2.99 -21.81 14.51
CA TYR A 374 -2.49 -21.67 15.89
C TYR A 374 -2.93 -20.37 16.61
N PRO A 375 -4.23 -20.07 16.70
CA PRO A 375 -4.73 -18.93 17.48
C PRO A 375 -4.38 -19.07 18.97
N GLY A 376 -3.97 -17.98 19.62
CA GLY A 376 -3.72 -17.90 21.05
C GLY A 376 -2.42 -18.55 21.55
N LEU A 377 -1.61 -19.17 20.69
CA LEU A 377 -0.34 -19.82 21.06
C LEU A 377 0.84 -18.85 20.98
N TYR A 378 1.88 -19.10 21.78
CA TYR A 378 3.18 -18.43 21.66
C TYR A 378 3.98 -18.99 20.48
N ASP A 379 4.63 -18.09 19.75
CA ASP A 379 5.36 -18.34 18.51
C ASP A 379 6.65 -17.47 18.49
N LEU A 380 7.45 -17.58 17.43
CA LEU A 380 8.60 -16.72 17.13
C LEU A 380 8.29 -15.21 17.25
N SER A 381 9.32 -14.37 17.34
CA SER A 381 9.13 -12.95 17.70
C SER A 381 8.36 -12.12 16.68
N CYS A 382 8.58 -12.38 15.39
CA CYS A 382 7.89 -11.74 14.27
C CYS A 382 8.20 -12.53 12.99
N GLY A 383 7.22 -12.76 12.12
CA GLY A 383 7.45 -13.54 10.90
C GLY A 383 6.27 -13.68 9.96
N GLY A 384 6.59 -13.77 8.67
CA GLY A 384 5.62 -13.78 7.59
C GLY A 384 6.23 -14.24 6.28
N HIS A 385 5.51 -14.01 5.20
CA HIS A 385 5.84 -14.51 3.86
C HIS A 385 6.68 -13.50 3.07
N ILE A 386 7.57 -13.98 2.20
CA ILE A 386 8.22 -13.10 1.22
C ILE A 386 7.29 -12.95 0.02
N SER A 387 6.56 -11.85 0.02
CA SER A 387 5.65 -11.45 -1.05
C SER A 387 6.45 -11.27 -2.36
N SER A 388 5.87 -11.70 -3.49
CA SER A 388 6.59 -11.79 -4.77
C SER A 388 7.18 -10.45 -5.22
N GLY A 389 8.45 -10.47 -5.64
CA GLY A 389 9.20 -9.28 -6.04
C GLY A 389 9.78 -8.45 -4.89
N ASP A 390 9.53 -8.79 -3.62
CA ASP A 390 10.22 -8.14 -2.49
C ASP A 390 11.68 -8.60 -2.35
N ASP A 391 12.47 -7.74 -1.70
CA ASP A 391 13.76 -8.07 -1.09
C ASP A 391 13.53 -8.61 0.33
N ILE A 392 14.26 -9.67 0.70
CA ILE A 392 14.27 -10.29 2.04
C ILE A 392 14.30 -9.22 3.15
N LEU A 393 15.20 -8.25 3.04
CA LEU A 393 15.40 -7.20 4.05
C LEU A 393 14.38 -6.04 3.96
N VAL A 394 13.54 -6.02 2.93
CA VAL A 394 12.33 -5.18 2.87
C VAL A 394 11.19 -5.90 3.59
N SER A 395 10.90 -7.16 3.28
CA SER A 395 9.83 -7.91 3.94
C SER A 395 10.12 -8.11 5.45
N CYS A 396 11.36 -8.38 5.87
CA CYS A 396 11.72 -8.42 7.30
C CYS A 396 11.38 -7.11 8.05
N LYS A 397 11.54 -5.97 7.37
CA LYS A 397 11.19 -4.66 7.92
C LYS A 397 9.69 -4.36 7.87
N ARG A 398 8.98 -4.98 6.91
CA ARG A 398 7.54 -4.88 6.72
C ARG A 398 6.83 -5.59 7.88
N GLU A 399 7.09 -6.88 8.09
CA GLU A 399 6.48 -7.65 9.18
C GLU A 399 6.79 -7.03 10.57
N LEU A 400 8.05 -6.65 10.84
CA LEU A 400 8.43 -6.02 12.13
C LEU A 400 7.71 -4.70 12.42
N TYR A 401 7.27 -3.98 11.38
CA TYR A 401 6.47 -2.77 11.55
C TYR A 401 4.98 -3.07 11.71
N GLU A 402 4.47 -4.12 11.06
CA GLU A 402 3.05 -4.45 11.04
C GLU A 402 2.62 -5.24 12.29
N GLU A 403 3.35 -6.31 12.64
CA GLU A 403 3.10 -7.08 13.86
C GLU A 403 3.49 -6.29 15.12
N LEU A 404 4.59 -5.52 15.09
CA LEU A 404 5.22 -4.95 16.31
C LEU A 404 5.48 -3.42 16.31
N GLY A 405 5.26 -2.69 15.21
CA GLY A 405 5.54 -1.26 15.11
C GLY A 405 7.03 -0.86 15.06
N LEU A 406 7.95 -1.84 14.91
CA LEU A 406 9.39 -1.65 15.09
C LEU A 406 10.12 -1.18 13.83
N LEU A 407 10.21 0.15 13.65
CA LEU A 407 11.07 0.76 12.63
C LEU A 407 12.56 0.50 12.90
N ILE A 408 13.20 -0.33 12.05
CA ILE A 408 14.63 -0.72 12.15
C ILE A 408 15.46 -0.37 10.90
N LYS A 409 16.78 -0.31 11.06
CA LYS A 409 17.76 -0.25 9.94
C LYS A 409 18.11 -1.67 9.47
N LYS A 410 18.47 -1.85 8.20
CA LYS A 410 18.90 -3.16 7.65
C LYS A 410 20.07 -3.77 8.46
N SER A 411 21.01 -2.93 8.90
CA SER A 411 22.18 -3.33 9.72
C SER A 411 21.85 -3.78 11.16
N GLN A 412 20.57 -3.82 11.56
CA GLN A 412 20.14 -4.38 12.86
C GLN A 412 19.70 -5.84 12.76
N LEU A 413 19.43 -6.32 11.53
CA LEU A 413 19.05 -7.70 11.26
C LEU A 413 20.32 -8.52 10.99
N ILE A 414 20.56 -9.51 11.84
CA ILE A 414 21.72 -10.40 11.75
C ILE A 414 21.22 -11.70 11.09
N PRO A 415 21.66 -12.05 9.87
CA PRO A 415 21.29 -13.32 9.25
C PRO A 415 21.94 -14.47 10.01
N ILE A 416 21.16 -15.52 10.32
CA ILE A 416 21.62 -16.63 11.16
C ILE A 416 21.74 -17.92 10.33
N PHE A 417 20.66 -18.35 9.70
CA PHE A 417 20.69 -19.42 8.70
C PHE A 417 19.48 -19.37 7.78
N GLN A 418 19.53 -20.12 6.68
CA GLN A 418 18.34 -20.62 6.00
C GLN A 418 18.21 -22.15 6.16
N MET A 419 17.00 -22.67 6.06
CA MET A 419 16.74 -24.11 6.13
C MET A 419 15.47 -24.51 5.36
N PRO A 420 15.53 -25.55 4.50
CA PRO A 420 14.32 -26.15 3.94
C PRO A 420 13.56 -26.93 5.01
N MET A 421 12.25 -26.76 5.06
CA MET A 421 11.32 -27.46 5.94
C MET A 421 10.18 -28.10 5.16
N ILE A 422 9.74 -29.28 5.60
CA ILE A 422 8.58 -29.99 5.04
C ILE A 422 7.61 -30.32 6.17
N THR A 423 6.59 -29.50 6.34
CA THR A 423 5.53 -29.72 7.35
C THR A 423 4.44 -30.59 6.76
N LYS A 424 3.99 -31.63 7.48
CA LYS A 424 2.88 -32.50 7.07
C LYS A 424 1.70 -32.30 7.99
N TYR A 425 0.56 -31.91 7.45
CA TYR A 425 -0.66 -31.70 8.21
C TYR A 425 -1.56 -32.96 8.21
N GLU A 426 -2.39 -33.11 9.25
CA GLU A 426 -3.28 -34.28 9.43
C GLU A 426 -4.29 -34.46 8.27
N ASN A 427 -4.64 -33.37 7.59
CA ASN A 427 -5.50 -33.38 6.39
C ASN A 427 -4.79 -33.83 5.11
N GLY A 428 -3.52 -34.27 5.19
CA GLY A 428 -2.72 -34.73 4.06
C GLY A 428 -2.03 -33.64 3.25
N LEU A 429 -2.20 -32.36 3.60
CA LEU A 429 -1.41 -31.28 2.99
C LEU A 429 0.06 -31.39 3.40
N ILE A 430 0.94 -31.07 2.45
CA ILE A 430 2.39 -31.02 2.65
C ILE A 430 2.83 -29.60 2.36
N ASP A 431 3.24 -28.86 3.39
CA ASP A 431 3.86 -27.55 3.22
C ASP A 431 5.36 -27.67 2.95
N ARG A 432 5.93 -26.69 2.25
CA ARG A 432 7.33 -26.68 1.81
C ARG A 432 7.90 -25.27 1.87
N GLU A 433 8.57 -24.97 2.97
CA GLU A 433 9.05 -23.63 3.31
C GLU A 433 10.58 -23.57 3.32
N ILE A 434 11.17 -22.56 2.68
CA ILE A 434 12.54 -22.15 2.96
C ILE A 434 12.48 -21.11 4.07
N LYS A 435 12.75 -21.54 5.31
CA LYS A 435 12.77 -20.67 6.49
C LYS A 435 14.08 -19.90 6.53
N ILE A 436 14.00 -18.58 6.35
CA ILE A 436 15.13 -17.65 6.40
C ILE A 436 15.11 -16.96 7.78
N VAL A 437 16.14 -17.20 8.59
CA VAL A 437 16.16 -16.86 10.01
C VAL A 437 17.09 -15.69 10.30
N TYR A 438 16.53 -14.67 10.96
CA TYR A 438 17.24 -13.48 11.41
C TYR A 438 17.15 -13.29 12.93
N LEU A 439 18.20 -12.74 13.52
CA LEU A 439 18.23 -12.26 14.90
C LEU A 439 18.17 -10.72 14.92
N LEU A 440 17.46 -10.16 15.89
CA LEU A 440 17.40 -8.74 16.18
C LEU A 440 17.78 -8.51 17.64
N ASN A 441 18.92 -7.88 17.87
CA ASN A 441 19.44 -7.65 19.22
C ASN A 441 18.57 -6.62 19.97
N TRP A 442 17.97 -7.05 21.09
CA TRP A 442 17.10 -6.24 21.94
C TRP A 442 17.74 -4.93 22.39
N GLU A 443 19.03 -4.93 22.72
CA GLU A 443 19.73 -3.73 23.20
C GLU A 443 19.74 -2.59 22.16
N GLN A 444 19.59 -2.91 20.87
CA GLN A 444 19.49 -1.92 19.79
C GLN A 444 18.06 -1.40 19.52
N ILE A 445 17.05 -1.93 20.23
CA ILE A 445 15.63 -1.57 20.08
C ILE A 445 14.89 -1.31 21.39
N LYS A 446 15.50 -1.57 22.56
CA LYS A 446 14.88 -1.46 23.90
C LYS A 446 14.30 -0.08 24.26
N ASN A 447 14.70 0.97 23.54
CA ASN A 447 14.18 2.33 23.68
C ASN A 447 12.95 2.62 22.79
N LYS A 448 12.50 1.64 21.99
CA LYS A 448 11.34 1.74 21.10
C LYS A 448 10.12 1.10 21.76
N THR A 449 8.96 1.72 21.61
CA THR A 449 7.67 1.15 22.05
C THR A 449 7.16 0.14 21.02
N ILE A 450 6.95 -1.11 21.44
CA ILE A 450 6.22 -2.11 20.64
C ILE A 450 4.74 -1.71 20.56
N LYS A 451 4.13 -1.83 19.38
CA LYS A 451 2.71 -1.57 19.14
C LYS A 451 2.18 -2.56 18.09
N PHE A 452 1.10 -3.27 18.40
CA PHE A 452 0.47 -4.18 17.44
C PHE A 452 -0.39 -3.36 16.48
N ILE A 453 -0.06 -3.36 15.18
CA ILE A 453 -0.70 -2.45 14.20
C ILE A 453 -1.84 -3.13 13.46
N ASP A 454 -1.64 -4.38 13.02
CA ASP A 454 -2.62 -5.18 12.27
C ASP A 454 -3.59 -5.99 13.15
N GLY A 455 -3.24 -6.23 14.42
CA GLY A 455 -4.01 -7.06 15.36
C GLY A 455 -3.79 -8.57 15.19
N GLU A 456 -2.70 -8.97 14.54
CA GLU A 456 -2.25 -10.37 14.45
C GLU A 456 -1.52 -10.85 15.72
N VAL A 457 -1.07 -9.91 16.57
CA VAL A 457 -0.41 -10.14 17.87
C VAL A 457 -1.31 -9.73 19.03
N GLU A 458 -1.27 -10.51 20.13
CA GLU A 458 -2.05 -10.31 21.35
C GLU A 458 -1.20 -9.88 22.57
N GLU A 459 0.03 -10.41 22.69
CA GLU A 459 0.96 -10.20 23.80
C GLU A 459 2.39 -10.44 23.28
N MET A 460 3.39 -9.72 23.80
CA MET A 460 4.81 -10.09 23.65
C MET A 460 5.37 -10.47 25.01
N LYS A 461 6.08 -11.59 25.09
CA LYS A 461 6.53 -12.14 26.37
C LYS A 461 7.94 -12.73 26.31
N TRP A 462 8.73 -12.46 27.33
CA TRP A 462 10.08 -12.99 27.47
C TRP A 462 10.07 -14.44 27.95
N PHE A 463 10.91 -15.26 27.32
CA PHE A 463 11.20 -16.64 27.71
C PHE A 463 12.70 -16.89 27.61
N LYS A 464 13.31 -17.54 28.61
CA LYS A 464 14.71 -17.94 28.53
C LYS A 464 14.93 -19.02 27.47
N LEU A 465 16.15 -19.09 26.92
CA LEU A 465 16.50 -20.18 26.01
C LEU A 465 16.47 -21.56 26.70
N GLU A 466 16.86 -21.65 27.97
CA GLU A 466 16.80 -22.90 28.75
C GLU A 466 15.36 -23.42 28.91
N ASP A 467 14.42 -22.55 29.29
CA ASP A 467 13.00 -22.89 29.44
C ASP A 467 12.39 -23.35 28.10
N LEU A 468 12.74 -22.69 27.00
CA LEU A 468 12.25 -23.04 25.66
C LEU A 468 12.79 -24.39 25.18
N LYS A 469 14.08 -24.67 25.41
CA LYS A 469 14.73 -25.94 25.08
C LYS A 469 14.08 -27.13 25.79
N GLN A 470 13.48 -26.91 26.97
CA GLN A 470 12.63 -27.91 27.64
C GLN A 470 11.21 -27.93 27.08
N LYS A 471 10.54 -26.77 26.96
CA LYS A 471 9.13 -26.68 26.56
C LYS A 471 8.81 -27.26 25.18
N PHE A 472 9.69 -27.06 24.21
CA PHE A 472 9.51 -27.68 22.89
C PHE A 472 9.76 -29.21 22.92
N LYS A 473 10.70 -29.71 23.73
CA LYS A 473 10.88 -31.16 23.93
C LYS A 473 9.67 -31.82 24.61
N GLU A 474 9.02 -31.09 25.52
CA GLU A 474 7.78 -31.51 26.18
C GLU A 474 6.52 -31.28 25.32
N SER A 475 6.65 -30.61 24.17
CA SER A 475 5.52 -30.18 23.31
C SER A 475 4.45 -29.41 24.09
N ASP A 476 4.86 -28.43 24.91
CA ASP A 476 3.95 -27.57 25.71
C ASP A 476 2.86 -26.96 24.81
N PRO A 477 1.56 -27.32 25.00
CA PRO A 477 0.48 -26.95 24.09
C PRO A 477 0.12 -25.46 24.08
N LYS A 478 0.87 -24.64 24.83
CA LYS A 478 0.83 -23.17 24.75
C LYS A 478 1.67 -22.61 23.60
N PHE A 479 2.46 -23.43 22.91
CA PHE A 479 3.39 -23.01 21.85
C PHE A 479 2.98 -23.60 20.50
N THR A 480 3.29 -22.89 19.42
CA THR A 480 3.25 -23.45 18.07
C THR A 480 4.18 -24.66 17.94
N PRO A 481 3.79 -25.73 17.25
CA PRO A 481 4.69 -26.85 16.97
C PRO A 481 5.96 -26.37 16.26
N ALA A 482 7.11 -26.62 16.88
CA ALA A 482 8.42 -26.32 16.31
C ALA A 482 9.14 -27.62 15.96
N ASP A 483 9.83 -27.62 14.83
CA ASP A 483 10.66 -28.76 14.44
C ASP A 483 11.93 -28.85 15.33
N PRO A 484 12.33 -30.06 15.79
CA PRO A 484 13.49 -30.23 16.66
C PRO A 484 14.83 -29.81 16.02
N GLU A 485 15.04 -30.07 14.72
CA GLU A 485 16.28 -29.68 14.01
C GLU A 485 16.31 -28.16 13.85
N TYR A 486 15.18 -27.54 13.48
CA TYR A 486 15.06 -26.08 13.40
C TYR A 486 15.41 -25.42 14.75
N LEU A 487 14.87 -25.95 15.85
CA LEU A 487 15.09 -25.41 17.19
C LEU A 487 16.53 -25.63 17.66
N GLU A 488 17.10 -26.82 17.46
CA GLU A 488 18.50 -27.09 17.83
C GLU A 488 19.45 -26.17 17.06
N LYS A 489 19.23 -26.02 15.75
CA LYS A 489 20.01 -25.11 14.89
C LYS A 489 19.87 -23.65 15.33
N LEU A 490 18.67 -23.20 15.74
CA LEU A 490 18.44 -21.87 16.31
C LEU A 490 19.23 -21.66 17.60
N LEU A 491 19.09 -22.55 18.57
CA LEU A 491 19.75 -22.45 19.88
C LEU A 491 21.27 -22.48 19.72
N ASN A 492 21.81 -23.45 18.98
CA ASN A 492 23.24 -23.56 18.70
C ASN A 492 23.80 -22.30 17.99
N SER A 493 23.00 -21.64 17.15
CA SER A 493 23.41 -20.40 16.48
C SER A 493 23.39 -19.19 17.40
N ILE A 494 22.43 -19.09 18.33
CA ILE A 494 22.41 -18.02 19.35
C ILE A 494 23.56 -18.22 20.35
N GLU A 495 23.78 -19.44 20.83
CA GLU A 495 24.92 -19.80 21.69
C GLU A 495 26.28 -19.50 21.02
N ASN A 496 26.35 -19.49 19.68
CA ASN A 496 27.56 -19.10 18.94
C ASN A 496 27.66 -17.60 18.67
N PHE A 497 26.53 -16.89 18.65
CA PHE A 497 26.48 -15.43 18.58
C PHE A 497 26.91 -14.77 19.91
N GLU A 498 26.54 -15.34 21.06
CA GLU A 498 27.07 -14.92 22.38
C GLU A 498 28.62 -14.92 22.37
N LYS A 499 29.22 -16.05 21.97
CA LYS A 499 30.69 -16.25 21.85
C LYS A 499 31.38 -15.37 20.79
N PHE A 500 30.61 -14.62 19.99
CA PHE A 500 31.11 -13.61 19.05
C PHE A 500 31.01 -12.19 19.62
N LEU A 501 30.03 -11.91 20.50
CA LEU A 501 29.93 -10.65 21.24
C LEU A 501 30.90 -10.56 22.43
N GLU A 502 31.40 -11.69 22.92
CA GLU A 502 32.41 -11.77 23.99
C GLU A 502 33.88 -11.59 23.51
N LYS A 503 34.09 -11.15 22.26
CA LYS A 503 35.41 -11.02 21.61
C LYS A 503 35.66 -9.64 21.01
#